data_AF-A0A350IE83-F1
#
_entry.id   AF-A0A350IE83-F1
#
_cell.length_a   1.000
_cell.length_b   1.000
_cell.length_c   1.000
_cell.angle_alpha   90.00
_cell.angle_beta   90.00
_cell.angle_gamma   90.00
#
_symmetry.space_group_name_H-M   'P 1'
#
loop_
_entity.id
_entity.type
_entity.pdbx_description
1 polymer ?
#
loop_
_entity_poly.entity_id
_entity_poly.type
_entity_poly.pdbx_seq_one_letter_code
_entity_poly.pdbx_strand_id
1 'polypeptide(L)'
;MNMSYVKIPFDAIDIEVEVSNAEILAYMAESATKYTSKEETRVLQYAVVDVYPSVKDSSKWKTEVMEAGQSLKNATADSDSIVALNNGGFWSSVYFSNDDLPEGLKGRLDGVSVGDVYGPYSEQGSYFVAKVLDKKVMPDSAEARHILRRVTTGTPEEFATADAFIDSLRNELNRGTSFSNLAEDNSQDPGSAVNGGDLGTFQQGRMLKEFNDAVFNGRIRGVYKVKTQVGVHLIKVEDLIYNDRNDKFKVAYVRTPIIPSEETQNLLNDKINDLVSQNRDMAAMSTAASAMGYNFQTSGPLKANDYSVGVLGSDNSSRDMIKWAYESDTQVGEVSPTVYSYGDKVNYFDNKYVITLLKSIQKPGMFSAESMRNTLESTVANIKKAESIIGSLGSDLSAAATKYGAEVSTADNVSMGASFIPGIGSENKVIAKAFATDVNGASAVIGSSGVFLVSPTDKTEGTVANIPQMRQLKTRSSR
;
A
#
# COMPACT_ATOMS: atom_id res chain seq x y z
N MET A 1 35.95 -22.35 -19.11
CA MET A 1 37.04 -21.51 -19.61
C MET A 1 37.67 -20.83 -18.41
N ASN A 2 38.96 -21.02 -18.18
CA ASN A 2 39.73 -20.16 -17.29
C ASN A 2 40.37 -19.04 -18.13
N MET A 3 40.54 -17.86 -17.54
CA MET A 3 41.16 -16.72 -18.21
C MET A 3 41.94 -15.86 -17.24
N SER A 4 43.01 -15.24 -17.73
CA SER A 4 43.64 -14.09 -17.10
C SER A 4 43.05 -12.81 -17.67
N TYR A 5 43.00 -11.75 -16.88
CA TYR A 5 42.51 -10.45 -17.31
C TYR A 5 43.16 -9.30 -16.55
N VAL A 6 43.11 -8.12 -17.16
CA VAL A 6 43.36 -6.83 -16.50
C VAL A 6 42.12 -5.98 -16.65
N LYS A 7 41.59 -5.47 -15.54
CA LYS A 7 40.51 -4.48 -15.53
C LYS A 7 41.11 -3.09 -15.34
N ILE A 8 40.81 -2.20 -16.28
CA ILE A 8 41.21 -0.79 -16.25
C ILE A 8 39.94 0.03 -16.07
N PRO A 9 39.70 0.62 -14.88
CA PRO A 9 38.58 1.53 -14.64
C PRO A 9 38.57 2.73 -15.60
N PHE A 10 37.38 3.28 -15.90
CA PHE A 10 37.26 4.43 -16.82
C PHE A 10 37.95 5.70 -16.28
N ASP A 11 38.07 5.83 -14.97
CA ASP A 11 38.75 6.93 -14.27
C ASP A 11 40.28 6.73 -14.15
N ALA A 12 40.83 5.63 -14.69
CA ALA A 12 42.28 5.43 -14.79
C ALA A 12 42.97 6.42 -15.75
N ILE A 13 42.19 7.19 -16.52
CA ILE A 13 42.68 8.32 -17.31
C ILE A 13 41.92 9.60 -16.95
N ASP A 14 42.68 10.67 -16.71
CA ASP A 14 42.13 12.00 -16.44
C ASP A 14 42.10 12.81 -17.73
N ILE A 15 41.12 12.50 -18.57
CA ILE A 15 40.80 13.28 -19.77
C ILE A 15 39.43 13.93 -19.62
N GLU A 16 39.35 15.20 -19.96
CA GLU A 16 38.10 15.91 -20.12
C GLU A 16 37.41 15.40 -21.39
N VAL A 17 36.17 14.93 -21.26
CA VAL A 17 35.41 14.35 -22.36
C VAL A 17 34.11 15.12 -22.53
N GLU A 18 34.08 16.00 -23.52
CA GLU A 18 32.83 16.59 -23.97
C GLU A 18 31.99 15.56 -24.73
N VAL A 19 30.69 15.49 -24.42
CA VAL A 19 29.74 14.60 -25.09
C VAL A 19 28.76 15.41 -25.92
N SER A 20 28.83 15.25 -27.23
CA SER A 20 27.94 15.90 -28.19
C SER A 20 26.60 15.17 -28.32
N ASN A 21 25.57 15.88 -28.80
CA ASN A 21 24.28 15.28 -29.13
C ASN A 21 24.39 14.18 -30.20
N ALA A 22 25.31 14.34 -31.15
CA ALA A 22 25.54 13.36 -32.21
C ALA A 22 26.07 12.02 -31.65
N GLU A 23 26.94 12.07 -30.64
CA GLU A 23 27.49 10.86 -30.00
C GLU A 23 26.43 10.12 -29.17
N ILE A 24 25.54 10.85 -28.48
CA ILE A 24 24.39 10.25 -27.79
C ILE A 24 23.46 9.57 -28.81
N LEU A 25 23.17 10.22 -29.94
CA LEU A 25 22.36 9.62 -31.01
C LEU A 25 23.01 8.37 -31.60
N ALA A 26 24.33 8.39 -31.85
CA ALA A 26 25.08 7.24 -32.34
C ALA A 26 25.00 6.06 -31.36
N TYR A 27 25.21 6.31 -30.07
CA TYR A 27 25.07 5.29 -29.03
C TYR A 27 23.65 4.70 -28.97
N MET A 28 22.62 5.56 -29.06
CA MET A 28 21.24 5.08 -29.09
C MET A 28 20.93 4.24 -30.34
N ALA A 29 21.53 4.56 -31.49
CA ALA A 29 21.34 3.82 -32.73
C ALA A 29 21.84 2.36 -32.64
N GLU A 30 22.91 2.09 -31.88
CA GLU A 30 23.41 0.73 -31.63
C GLU A 30 22.39 -0.16 -30.91
N SER A 31 21.43 0.43 -30.20
CA SER A 31 20.35 -0.26 -29.48
C SER A 31 19.01 0.42 -29.74
N ALA A 32 18.72 0.70 -31.01
CA ALA A 32 17.57 1.50 -31.43
C ALA A 32 16.25 1.04 -30.82
N THR A 33 16.03 -0.27 -30.63
CA THR A 33 14.82 -0.83 -30.03
C THR A 33 14.59 -0.39 -28.58
N LYS A 34 15.65 -0.10 -27.82
CA LYS A 34 15.57 0.40 -26.44
C LYS A 34 15.26 1.90 -26.38
N TYR A 35 15.68 2.65 -27.40
CA TYR A 35 15.63 4.12 -27.40
C TYR A 35 14.66 4.69 -28.43
N THR A 36 13.74 3.87 -28.95
CA THR A 36 12.70 4.26 -29.90
C THR A 36 11.32 4.08 -29.26
N SER A 37 10.52 5.15 -29.27
CA SER A 37 9.09 5.06 -28.97
C SER A 37 8.31 4.64 -30.21
N LYS A 38 7.36 3.70 -30.05
CA LYS A 38 6.46 3.27 -31.13
C LYS A 38 5.28 4.21 -31.35
N GLU A 39 4.94 4.99 -30.33
CA GLU A 39 3.75 5.83 -30.30
C GLU A 39 4.09 7.21 -29.75
N GLU A 40 3.25 8.20 -30.06
CA GLU A 40 3.39 9.53 -29.47
C GLU A 40 3.03 9.45 -27.99
N THR A 41 3.88 10.00 -27.13
CA THR A 41 3.59 10.17 -25.71
C THR A 41 3.83 11.61 -25.29
N ARG A 42 3.06 12.07 -24.30
CA ARG A 42 3.21 13.40 -23.71
C ARG A 42 3.44 13.27 -22.21
N VAL A 43 4.27 14.14 -21.67
CA VAL A 43 4.54 14.21 -20.23
C VAL A 43 3.92 15.49 -19.72
N LEU A 44 3.11 15.36 -18.67
CA LEU A 44 2.53 16.48 -17.96
C LEU A 44 3.38 16.83 -16.74
N GLN A 45 3.37 18.12 -16.41
CA GLN A 45 3.75 18.60 -15.09
C GLN A 45 2.51 19.19 -14.43
N TYR A 46 2.24 18.85 -13.17
CA TYR A 46 1.01 19.30 -12.49
C TYR A 46 1.23 19.59 -11.02
N ALA A 47 0.52 20.58 -10.49
CA ALA A 47 0.51 20.93 -9.08
C ALA A 47 -0.87 20.62 -8.50
N VAL A 48 -0.89 19.93 -7.37
CA VAL A 48 -2.11 19.60 -6.64
C VAL A 48 -2.29 20.61 -5.52
N VAL A 49 -3.47 21.24 -5.48
CA VAL A 49 -3.85 22.20 -4.45
C VAL A 49 -5.05 21.65 -3.71
N ASP A 50 -4.81 21.10 -2.52
CA ASP A 50 -5.85 20.51 -1.68
C ASP A 50 -6.78 21.59 -1.09
N VAL A 51 -8.07 21.28 -1.03
CA VAL A 51 -9.10 22.14 -0.43
C VAL A 51 -9.27 21.75 1.04
N TYR A 52 -8.85 22.63 1.94
CA TYR A 52 -9.03 22.44 3.38
C TYR A 52 -10.23 23.24 3.91
N PRO A 53 -10.98 22.72 4.89
CA PRO A 53 -12.01 23.47 5.57
C PRO A 53 -11.46 24.75 6.20
N SER A 54 -12.18 25.85 6.05
CA SER A 54 -11.86 27.10 6.74
C SER A 54 -12.15 27.01 8.25
N VAL A 55 -11.72 28.01 9.01
CA VAL A 55 -12.10 28.16 10.42
C VAL A 55 -13.62 28.30 10.58
N LYS A 56 -14.28 28.96 9.63
CA LYS A 56 -15.74 29.11 9.58
C LYS A 56 -16.42 27.76 9.36
N ASP A 57 -15.91 26.95 8.42
CA ASP A 57 -16.42 25.60 8.16
C ASP A 57 -16.25 24.71 9.39
N SER A 58 -15.06 24.70 9.96
CA SER A 58 -14.75 23.93 11.17
C SER A 58 -15.64 24.33 12.34
N SER A 59 -15.94 25.61 12.50
CA SER A 59 -16.85 26.09 13.55
C SER A 59 -18.30 25.66 13.31
N LYS A 60 -18.76 25.70 12.05
CA LYS A 60 -20.09 25.21 11.67
C LYS A 60 -20.27 23.74 12.02
N TRP A 61 -19.36 22.87 11.54
CA TRP A 61 -19.46 21.42 11.78
C TRP A 61 -19.32 21.04 13.25
N LYS A 62 -18.56 21.83 14.02
CA LYS A 62 -18.46 21.68 15.48
C LYS A 62 -19.80 21.95 16.16
N THR A 63 -20.49 23.02 15.76
CA THR A 63 -21.84 23.32 16.28
C THR A 63 -22.82 22.21 15.95
N GLU A 64 -22.83 21.73 14.70
CA GLU A 64 -23.73 20.66 14.28
C GLU A 64 -23.53 19.35 15.07
N VAL A 65 -22.28 18.93 15.31
CA VAL A 65 -22.06 17.73 16.14
C VAL A 65 -22.49 17.94 17.59
N MET A 66 -22.39 19.17 18.10
CA MET A 66 -22.82 19.48 19.47
C MET A 66 -24.33 19.39 19.59
N GLU A 67 -25.07 19.85 18.60
CA GLU A 67 -26.54 19.72 18.52
C GLU A 67 -26.97 18.25 18.41
N ALA A 68 -26.29 17.47 17.56
CA ALA A 68 -26.47 16.02 17.50
C ALA A 68 -26.12 15.35 18.85
N GLY A 69 -25.08 15.84 19.52
CA GLY A 69 -24.65 15.40 20.84
C GLY A 69 -25.69 15.66 21.93
N GLN A 70 -26.36 16.82 21.91
CA GLN A 70 -27.48 17.11 22.79
C GLN A 70 -28.68 16.20 22.50
N SER A 71 -28.94 15.91 21.22
CA SER A 71 -29.97 14.96 20.83
C SER A 71 -29.67 13.55 21.37
N LEU A 72 -28.41 13.12 21.29
CA LEU A 72 -27.96 11.84 21.87
C LEU A 72 -28.06 11.85 23.40
N LYS A 73 -27.66 12.95 24.06
CA LYS A 73 -27.79 13.10 25.52
C LYS A 73 -29.24 12.88 25.97
N ASN A 74 -30.19 13.51 25.28
CA ASN A 74 -31.62 13.45 25.60
C ASN A 74 -32.31 12.15 25.13
N ALA A 75 -31.62 11.31 24.37
CA ALA A 75 -32.14 10.01 23.96
C ALA A 75 -32.32 9.07 25.16
N THR A 76 -33.31 8.19 25.05
CA THR A 76 -33.55 7.11 26.01
C THR A 76 -32.74 5.86 25.65
N ALA A 77 -32.64 4.90 26.56
CA ALA A 77 -31.95 3.62 26.31
C ALA A 77 -32.45 2.91 25.04
N ASP A 78 -33.73 3.04 24.70
CA ASP A 78 -34.34 2.42 23.52
C ASP A 78 -34.06 3.20 22.21
N SER A 79 -33.69 4.48 22.31
CA SER A 79 -33.47 5.37 21.15
C SER A 79 -32.01 5.79 20.94
N ASP A 80 -31.10 5.49 21.88
CA ASP A 80 -29.66 5.78 21.77
C ASP A 80 -29.04 5.28 20.46
N SER A 81 -29.38 4.05 20.06
CA SER A 81 -28.85 3.45 18.83
C SER A 81 -29.34 4.19 17.58
N ILE A 82 -30.62 4.54 17.53
CA ILE A 82 -31.23 5.24 16.40
C ILE A 82 -30.64 6.64 16.26
N VAL A 83 -30.52 7.38 17.37
CA VAL A 83 -29.98 8.74 17.35
C VAL A 83 -28.51 8.74 16.94
N ALA A 84 -27.70 7.83 17.48
CA ALA A 84 -26.28 7.72 17.12
C ALA A 84 -26.09 7.39 15.62
N LEU A 85 -26.80 6.38 15.11
CA LEU A 85 -26.67 5.92 13.73
C LEU A 85 -27.20 6.93 12.71
N ASN A 86 -28.32 7.61 13.01
CA ASN A 86 -28.88 8.63 12.11
C ASN A 86 -28.01 9.89 12.02
N ASN A 87 -27.12 10.12 13.00
CA ASN A 87 -26.17 11.23 13.01
C ASN A 87 -24.75 10.76 12.65
N GLY A 88 -24.64 9.81 11.72
CA GLY A 88 -23.38 9.35 11.12
C GLY A 88 -22.41 8.67 12.10
N GLY A 89 -22.90 8.34 13.29
CA GLY A 89 -22.11 7.85 14.40
C GLY A 89 -22.14 6.35 14.56
N PHE A 90 -22.09 5.89 15.81
CA PHE A 90 -21.96 4.48 16.16
C PHE A 90 -22.66 4.18 17.46
N TRP A 91 -23.09 2.94 17.57
CA TRP A 91 -23.60 2.37 18.79
C TRP A 91 -23.11 0.93 18.93
N SER A 92 -22.77 0.53 20.15
CA SER A 92 -22.48 -0.86 20.48
C SER A 92 -23.13 -1.26 21.79
N SER A 93 -23.46 -2.56 21.88
CA SER A 93 -23.94 -3.18 23.11
C SER A 93 -22.81 -3.61 24.06
N VAL A 94 -21.56 -3.56 23.59
CA VAL A 94 -20.34 -4.04 24.25
C VAL A 94 -19.69 -2.94 25.09
N TYR A 95 -18.93 -3.35 26.10
CA TYR A 95 -18.14 -2.43 26.94
C TYR A 95 -16.70 -2.43 26.46
N PHE A 96 -16.12 -1.24 26.44
CA PHE A 96 -14.74 -1.00 26.03
C PHE A 96 -13.91 -0.64 27.25
N SER A 97 -12.70 -1.19 27.33
CA SER A 97 -11.69 -0.64 28.24
C SER A 97 -11.25 0.75 27.75
N ASN A 98 -10.52 1.50 28.58
CA ASN A 98 -9.95 2.77 28.13
C ASN A 98 -9.03 2.61 26.92
N ASP A 99 -8.32 1.48 26.78
CA ASP A 99 -7.41 1.23 25.66
C ASP A 99 -8.14 0.85 24.36
N ASP A 100 -9.34 0.27 24.48
CA ASP A 100 -10.17 -0.12 23.34
C ASP A 100 -11.02 1.04 22.78
N LEU A 101 -11.09 2.17 23.50
CA LEU A 101 -11.81 3.34 23.06
C LEU A 101 -11.05 4.07 21.93
N PRO A 102 -11.77 4.81 21.04
CA PRO A 102 -11.15 5.75 20.11
C PRO A 102 -10.18 6.72 20.81
N GLU A 103 -9.15 7.17 20.11
CA GLU A 103 -8.06 7.97 20.71
C GLU A 103 -8.59 9.24 21.40
N GLY A 104 -9.61 9.89 20.81
CA GLY A 104 -10.25 11.06 21.41
C GLY A 104 -10.97 10.82 22.75
N LEU A 105 -11.20 9.55 23.14
CA LEU A 105 -11.94 9.16 24.35
C LEU A 105 -11.07 8.51 25.43
N LYS A 106 -9.86 8.05 25.11
CA LYS A 106 -9.00 7.31 26.06
C LYS A 106 -8.71 8.13 27.31
N GLY A 107 -9.12 7.60 28.48
CA GLY A 107 -8.95 8.27 29.78
C GLY A 107 -9.76 9.56 29.94
N ARG A 108 -10.75 9.82 29.07
CA ARG A 108 -11.60 11.01 29.12
C ARG A 108 -12.99 10.75 29.69
N LEU A 109 -13.41 9.48 29.74
CA LEU A 109 -14.75 9.11 30.20
C LEU A 109 -14.83 8.83 31.70
N ASP A 110 -13.70 8.72 32.41
CA ASP A 110 -13.68 8.35 33.83
C ASP A 110 -14.52 9.29 34.73
N GLY A 111 -14.55 10.58 34.40
CA GLY A 111 -15.32 11.62 35.10
C GLY A 111 -16.67 11.95 34.48
N VAL A 112 -17.11 11.21 33.46
CA VAL A 112 -18.38 11.46 32.76
C VAL A 112 -19.46 10.55 33.34
N SER A 113 -20.56 11.14 33.79
CA SER A 113 -21.68 10.38 34.38
C SER A 113 -22.40 9.54 33.33
N VAL A 114 -22.99 8.43 33.76
CA VAL A 114 -23.92 7.64 32.92
C VAL A 114 -25.09 8.53 32.48
N GLY A 115 -25.37 8.55 31.18
CA GLY A 115 -26.36 9.41 30.53
C GLY A 115 -25.81 10.74 30.03
N ASP A 116 -24.64 11.18 30.51
CA ASP A 116 -24.00 12.41 30.04
C ASP A 116 -23.14 12.17 28.80
N VAL A 117 -22.76 13.29 28.16
CA VAL A 117 -21.94 13.31 26.95
C VAL A 117 -20.59 13.98 27.19
N TYR A 118 -19.59 13.51 26.46
CA TYR A 118 -18.25 14.09 26.36
C TYR A 118 -17.97 14.53 24.92
N GLY A 119 -17.39 15.71 24.77
CA GLY A 119 -17.07 16.32 23.49
C GLY A 119 -17.55 17.78 23.40
N PRO A 120 -17.43 18.41 22.23
CA PRO A 120 -16.95 17.80 20.99
C PRO A 120 -15.44 17.56 21.02
N TYR A 121 -14.99 16.44 20.47
CA TYR A 121 -13.58 16.17 20.16
C TYR A 121 -13.42 15.92 18.67
N SER A 122 -12.22 16.11 18.13
CA SER A 122 -11.92 15.91 16.72
C SER A 122 -10.91 14.80 16.53
N GLU A 123 -11.18 13.91 15.59
CA GLU A 123 -10.28 12.82 15.20
C GLU A 123 -10.55 12.47 13.74
N GLN A 124 -9.50 12.11 12.98
CA GLN A 124 -9.62 11.64 11.59
C GLN A 124 -10.51 12.55 10.70
N GLY A 125 -10.34 13.87 10.80
CA GLY A 125 -11.07 14.85 9.98
C GLY A 125 -12.57 14.94 10.28
N SER A 126 -13.01 14.52 11.47
CA SER A 126 -14.41 14.57 11.90
C SER A 126 -14.51 15.09 13.32
N TYR A 127 -15.65 15.70 13.68
CA TYR A 127 -16.01 15.94 15.06
C TYR A 127 -16.92 14.83 15.59
N PHE A 128 -16.83 14.60 16.89
CA PHE A 128 -17.58 13.58 17.61
C PHE A 128 -18.09 14.11 18.94
N VAL A 129 -19.24 13.59 19.37
CA VAL A 129 -19.72 13.67 20.75
C VAL A 129 -20.14 12.27 21.19
N ALA A 130 -19.63 11.82 22.33
CA ALA A 130 -19.87 10.49 22.86
C ALA A 130 -20.75 10.54 24.11
N LYS A 131 -21.73 9.65 24.22
CA LYS A 131 -22.54 9.42 25.43
C LYS A 131 -22.02 8.20 26.18
N VAL A 132 -21.89 8.32 27.50
CA VAL A 132 -21.65 7.17 28.38
C VAL A 132 -23.00 6.52 28.65
N LEU A 133 -23.24 5.36 28.05
CA LEU A 133 -24.49 4.60 28.20
C LEU A 133 -24.50 3.79 29.49
N ASP A 134 -23.33 3.28 29.90
CA ASP A 134 -23.15 2.55 31.14
C ASP A 134 -21.65 2.53 31.51
N LYS A 135 -21.35 2.37 32.80
CA LYS A 135 -20.00 2.30 33.37
C LYS A 135 -19.94 1.25 34.48
N LYS A 136 -19.08 0.24 34.33
CA LYS A 136 -18.84 -0.75 35.39
C LYS A 136 -17.55 -1.53 35.20
N VAL A 137 -17.04 -2.06 36.31
CA VAL A 137 -15.96 -3.06 36.33
C VAL A 137 -16.47 -4.39 35.79
N MET A 138 -15.85 -4.90 34.73
CA MET A 138 -16.20 -6.19 34.11
C MET A 138 -14.96 -6.96 33.66
N PRO A 139 -15.07 -8.30 33.49
CA PRO A 139 -13.97 -9.12 32.98
C PRO A 139 -13.50 -8.69 31.59
N ASP A 140 -12.23 -8.88 31.26
CA ASP A 140 -11.62 -8.73 29.93
C ASP A 140 -11.91 -9.91 29.02
N SER A 141 -11.89 -11.09 29.60
CA SER A 141 -12.23 -12.32 28.92
C SER A 141 -12.90 -13.29 29.88
N ALA A 142 -13.57 -14.28 29.31
CA ALA A 142 -14.19 -15.36 30.05
C ALA A 142 -13.81 -16.69 29.43
N GLU A 143 -13.79 -17.72 30.26
CA GLU A 143 -13.76 -19.12 29.84
C GLU A 143 -15.13 -19.71 30.11
N ALA A 144 -15.70 -20.40 29.13
CA ALA A 144 -17.01 -21.01 29.28
C ALA A 144 -17.11 -22.32 28.51
N ARG A 145 -17.98 -23.20 29.03
CA ARG A 145 -18.46 -24.39 28.33
C ARG A 145 -19.91 -24.19 27.93
N HIS A 146 -20.34 -24.81 26.84
CA HIS A 146 -21.76 -24.82 26.49
C HIS A 146 -22.26 -26.16 25.93
N ILE A 147 -23.57 -26.33 26.03
CA ILE A 147 -24.34 -27.37 25.34
C ILE A 147 -25.38 -26.66 24.51
N LEU A 148 -25.30 -26.80 23.19
CA LEU A 148 -26.25 -26.19 22.25
C LEU A 148 -27.28 -27.22 21.79
N ARG A 149 -28.55 -26.89 21.91
CA ARG A 149 -29.64 -27.54 21.15
C ARG A 149 -30.11 -26.59 20.06
N ARG A 150 -29.77 -26.90 18.81
CA ARG A 150 -30.07 -26.07 17.65
C ARG A 150 -31.55 -26.03 17.34
N VAL A 151 -31.95 -24.88 16.81
CA VAL A 151 -33.27 -24.62 16.23
C VAL A 151 -33.02 -24.14 14.80
N THR A 152 -33.75 -24.70 13.83
CA THR A 152 -33.48 -24.49 12.40
C THR A 152 -34.54 -23.60 11.77
N THR A 153 -35.81 -23.85 12.06
CA THR A 153 -36.93 -23.08 11.48
C THR A 153 -37.38 -21.93 12.38
N GLY A 154 -36.97 -21.95 13.66
CA GLY A 154 -37.29 -20.88 14.61
C GLY A 154 -38.72 -20.92 15.13
N THR A 155 -39.47 -21.98 14.87
CA THR A 155 -40.86 -22.10 15.31
C THR A 155 -40.96 -22.15 16.84
N PRO A 156 -42.08 -21.68 17.43
CA PRO A 156 -42.29 -21.77 18.87
C PRO A 156 -42.18 -23.20 19.42
N GLU A 157 -42.62 -24.19 18.66
CA GLU A 157 -42.56 -25.61 19.02
C GLU A 157 -41.13 -26.15 19.04
N GLU A 158 -40.30 -25.80 18.04
CA GLU A 158 -38.88 -26.18 18.04
C GLU A 158 -38.15 -25.58 19.25
N PHE A 159 -38.42 -24.31 19.56
CA PHE A 159 -37.83 -23.69 20.74
C PHE A 159 -38.31 -24.32 22.05
N ALA A 160 -39.59 -24.66 22.17
CA ALA A 160 -40.11 -25.35 23.36
C ALA A 160 -39.46 -26.73 23.56
N THR A 161 -39.28 -27.47 22.46
CA THR A 161 -38.59 -28.77 22.48
C THR A 161 -37.12 -28.63 22.88
N ALA A 162 -36.42 -27.65 22.30
CA ALA A 162 -35.03 -27.38 22.63
C ALA A 162 -34.86 -26.92 24.09
N ASP A 163 -35.79 -26.11 24.60
CA ASP A 163 -35.78 -25.61 25.96
C ASP A 163 -36.01 -26.73 26.99
N ALA A 164 -37.01 -27.58 26.76
CA ALA A 164 -37.29 -28.74 27.61
C ALA A 164 -36.11 -29.73 27.64
N PHE A 165 -35.43 -29.91 26.51
CA PHE A 165 -34.22 -30.74 26.43
C PHE A 165 -33.07 -30.14 27.25
N ILE A 166 -32.81 -28.84 27.12
CA ILE A 166 -31.78 -28.19 27.92
C ILE A 166 -32.10 -28.24 29.42
N ASP A 167 -33.38 -28.13 29.81
CA ASP A 167 -33.80 -28.29 31.21
C ASP A 167 -33.58 -29.69 31.75
N SER A 168 -33.77 -30.74 30.93
CA SER A 168 -33.46 -32.11 31.35
C SER A 168 -31.97 -32.28 31.63
N LEU A 169 -31.09 -31.73 30.77
CA LEU A 169 -29.65 -31.76 30.99
C LEU A 169 -29.22 -30.96 32.23
N ARG A 170 -29.87 -29.82 32.50
CA ARG A 170 -29.64 -29.05 33.72
C ARG A 170 -30.01 -29.84 34.98
N ASN A 171 -31.07 -30.65 34.93
CA ASN A 171 -31.45 -31.52 36.04
C ASN A 171 -30.44 -32.65 36.26
N GLU A 172 -29.93 -33.26 35.19
CA GLU A 172 -28.86 -34.27 35.28
C GLU A 172 -27.56 -33.68 35.85
N LEU A 173 -27.19 -32.46 35.43
CA LEU A 173 -26.07 -31.73 36.02
C LEU A 173 -26.26 -31.51 37.52
N ASN A 174 -27.46 -31.10 37.95
CA ASN A 174 -27.78 -30.92 39.38
C ASN A 174 -27.76 -32.24 40.17
N ARG A 175 -27.93 -33.39 39.51
CA ARG A 175 -27.82 -34.74 40.11
C ARG A 175 -26.38 -35.24 40.20
N GLY A 176 -25.40 -34.47 39.68
CA GLY A 176 -23.97 -34.77 39.79
C GLY A 176 -23.32 -35.28 38.50
N THR A 177 -24.04 -35.35 37.38
CA THR A 177 -23.45 -35.72 36.09
C THR A 177 -22.49 -34.63 35.62
N SER A 178 -21.31 -35.01 35.08
CA SER A 178 -20.33 -34.03 34.59
C SER A 178 -20.87 -33.22 33.41
N PHE A 179 -20.62 -31.91 33.41
CA PHE A 179 -20.97 -31.03 32.28
C PHE A 179 -20.27 -31.46 30.98
N SER A 180 -19.01 -31.88 31.06
CA SER A 180 -18.25 -32.33 29.89
C SER A 180 -18.92 -33.53 29.21
N ASN A 181 -19.34 -34.52 29.99
CA ASN A 181 -20.00 -35.72 29.47
C ASN A 181 -21.35 -35.35 28.86
N LEU A 182 -22.15 -34.51 29.55
CA LEU A 182 -23.41 -34.03 28.99
C LEU A 182 -23.20 -33.28 27.67
N ALA A 183 -22.13 -32.50 27.55
CA ALA A 183 -21.80 -31.78 26.33
C ALA A 183 -21.32 -32.69 25.20
N GLU A 184 -20.45 -33.65 25.46
CA GLU A 184 -19.98 -34.65 24.48
C GLU A 184 -21.14 -35.48 23.93
N ASP A 185 -22.06 -35.90 24.80
CA ASP A 185 -23.16 -36.77 24.41
C ASP A 185 -24.32 -36.02 23.72
N ASN A 186 -24.56 -34.74 24.06
CA ASN A 186 -25.81 -34.05 23.72
C ASN A 186 -25.64 -32.72 22.99
N SER A 187 -24.46 -32.08 23.04
CA SER A 187 -24.27 -30.79 22.40
C SER A 187 -24.26 -30.97 20.89
N GLN A 188 -25.06 -30.15 20.22
CA GLN A 188 -25.08 -30.14 18.78
C GLN A 188 -24.00 -29.23 18.20
N ASP A 189 -23.22 -28.51 19.01
CA ASP A 189 -22.13 -27.68 18.49
C ASP A 189 -20.86 -28.51 18.21
N PRO A 190 -20.53 -28.84 16.94
CA PRO A 190 -19.45 -29.79 16.64
C PRO A 190 -18.06 -29.27 17.03
N GLY A 191 -17.88 -27.94 17.11
CA GLY A 191 -16.59 -27.33 17.44
C GLY A 191 -16.20 -27.46 18.92
N SER A 192 -17.19 -27.58 19.80
CA SER A 192 -16.97 -27.63 21.26
C SER A 192 -17.44 -28.94 21.89
N ALA A 193 -18.44 -29.62 21.31
CA ALA A 193 -19.03 -30.84 21.86
C ALA A 193 -17.97 -31.90 22.17
N VAL A 194 -17.08 -32.18 21.21
CA VAL A 194 -16.01 -33.18 21.33
C VAL A 194 -14.98 -32.87 22.42
N ASN A 195 -14.94 -31.63 22.91
CA ASN A 195 -14.04 -31.17 23.97
C ASN A 195 -14.81 -30.88 25.26
N GLY A 196 -15.93 -31.58 25.50
CA GLY A 196 -16.76 -31.37 26.68
C GLY A 196 -17.44 -29.99 26.70
N GLY A 197 -17.76 -29.45 25.54
CA GLY A 197 -18.42 -28.16 25.37
C GLY A 197 -17.50 -26.94 25.52
N ASP A 198 -16.18 -27.13 25.61
CA ASP A 198 -15.21 -26.06 25.84
C ASP A 198 -15.12 -25.06 24.68
N LEU A 199 -15.20 -23.78 24.99
CA LEU A 199 -15.07 -22.67 24.03
C LEU A 199 -13.72 -21.95 24.14
N GLY A 200 -12.87 -22.35 25.11
CA GLY A 200 -11.65 -21.64 25.46
C GLY A 200 -11.91 -20.23 25.99
N THR A 201 -10.87 -19.41 25.98
CA THR A 201 -10.93 -18.01 26.42
C THR A 201 -11.43 -17.11 25.30
N PHE A 202 -12.45 -16.29 25.57
CA PHE A 202 -12.96 -15.31 24.61
C PHE A 202 -13.27 -13.96 25.25
N GLN A 203 -13.16 -12.90 24.45
CA GLN A 203 -13.47 -11.52 24.83
C GLN A 203 -14.95 -11.20 24.61
N GLN A 204 -15.40 -10.08 25.19
CA GLN A 204 -16.75 -9.58 24.99
C GLN A 204 -17.03 -9.29 23.50
N GLY A 205 -18.28 -9.49 23.08
CA GLY A 205 -18.74 -9.22 21.72
C GLY A 205 -18.37 -10.31 20.70
N ARG A 206 -17.63 -11.35 21.10
CA ARG A 206 -17.30 -12.50 20.24
C ARG A 206 -18.43 -13.52 20.11
N MET A 207 -19.37 -13.51 21.07
CA MET A 207 -20.54 -14.40 21.11
C MET A 207 -21.82 -13.62 20.83
N LEU A 208 -22.90 -14.33 20.49
CA LEU A 208 -24.24 -13.73 20.35
C LEU A 208 -24.64 -13.00 21.64
N LYS A 209 -25.38 -11.89 21.51
CA LYS A 209 -25.63 -10.95 22.60
C LYS A 209 -26.14 -11.63 23.88
N GLU A 210 -27.14 -12.50 23.76
CA GLU A 210 -27.75 -13.17 24.92
C GLU A 210 -26.74 -14.11 25.61
N PHE A 211 -25.91 -14.81 24.82
CA PHE A 211 -24.85 -15.67 25.34
C PHE A 211 -23.78 -14.83 26.04
N ASN A 212 -23.30 -13.78 25.37
CA ASN A 212 -22.30 -12.86 25.89
C ASN A 212 -22.76 -12.26 27.22
N ASP A 213 -24.00 -11.77 27.29
CA ASP A 213 -24.55 -11.16 28.50
C ASP A 213 -24.67 -12.16 29.65
N ALA A 214 -25.04 -13.42 29.37
CA ALA A 214 -25.13 -14.45 30.42
C ALA A 214 -23.76 -14.82 31.00
N VAL A 215 -22.71 -14.84 30.18
CA VAL A 215 -21.35 -15.14 30.64
C VAL A 215 -20.77 -13.97 31.43
N PHE A 216 -20.70 -12.79 30.82
CA PHE A 216 -19.98 -11.65 31.40
C PHE A 216 -20.71 -10.96 32.56
N ASN A 217 -22.03 -11.13 32.69
CA ASN A 217 -22.78 -10.73 33.89
C ASN A 217 -23.00 -11.90 34.85
N GLY A 218 -22.52 -13.10 34.50
CA GLY A 218 -22.61 -14.29 35.32
C GLY A 218 -21.60 -14.29 36.47
N ARG A 219 -21.56 -15.42 37.19
CA ARG A 219 -20.55 -15.70 38.21
C ARG A 219 -19.70 -16.89 37.80
N ILE A 220 -18.46 -16.92 38.27
CA ILE A 220 -17.57 -18.08 38.15
C ILE A 220 -18.31 -19.34 38.63
N ARG A 221 -18.23 -20.41 37.82
CA ARG A 221 -18.95 -21.68 38.00
C ARG A 221 -20.48 -21.59 37.95
N GLY A 222 -21.03 -20.46 37.53
CA GLY A 222 -22.46 -20.28 37.30
C GLY A 222 -22.92 -21.05 36.05
N VAL A 223 -24.16 -21.54 36.11
CA VAL A 223 -24.80 -22.25 34.99
C VAL A 223 -26.06 -21.51 34.56
N TYR A 224 -26.14 -21.16 33.28
CA TYR A 224 -27.17 -20.28 32.70
C TYR A 224 -27.81 -20.94 31.50
N LYS A 225 -29.14 -20.85 31.40
CA LYS A 225 -29.89 -21.25 30.21
C LYS A 225 -30.17 -20.00 29.37
N VAL A 226 -29.82 -20.02 28.09
CA VAL A 226 -29.94 -18.86 27.20
C VAL A 226 -30.55 -19.27 25.88
N LYS A 227 -31.54 -18.52 25.41
CA LYS A 227 -32.09 -18.65 24.07
C LYS A 227 -31.42 -17.64 23.14
N THR A 228 -31.01 -18.09 21.96
CA THR A 228 -30.42 -17.28 20.89
C THR A 228 -31.12 -17.60 19.57
N GLN A 229 -30.79 -16.87 18.50
CA GLN A 229 -31.28 -17.17 17.15
C GLN A 229 -30.90 -18.57 16.63
N VAL A 230 -29.81 -19.18 17.13
CA VAL A 230 -29.35 -20.50 16.68
C VAL A 230 -29.91 -21.67 17.50
N GLY A 231 -30.63 -21.38 18.59
CA GLY A 231 -31.16 -22.40 19.50
C GLY A 231 -31.04 -22.04 20.98
N VAL A 232 -31.19 -23.06 21.83
CA VAL A 232 -31.12 -22.94 23.30
C VAL A 232 -29.81 -23.52 23.79
N HIS A 233 -29.15 -22.78 24.68
CA HIS A 233 -27.84 -23.08 25.22
C HIS A 233 -27.92 -23.31 26.72
N LEU A 234 -27.23 -24.33 27.22
CA LEU A 234 -26.82 -24.41 28.62
C LEU A 234 -25.36 -23.97 28.69
N ILE A 235 -25.06 -22.92 29.43
CA ILE A 235 -23.73 -22.32 29.50
C ILE A 235 -23.21 -22.48 30.93
N LYS A 236 -21.98 -22.95 31.08
CA LYS A 236 -21.25 -22.95 32.35
C LYS A 236 -20.07 -22.01 32.24
N VAL A 237 -20.05 -20.98 33.09
CA VAL A 237 -18.93 -20.03 33.18
C VAL A 237 -17.83 -20.71 33.99
N GLU A 238 -16.66 -20.95 33.39
CA GLU A 238 -15.54 -21.59 34.07
C GLU A 238 -14.69 -20.55 34.80
N ASP A 239 -14.34 -19.45 34.13
CA ASP A 239 -13.58 -18.35 34.73
C ASP A 239 -13.95 -16.98 34.15
N LEU A 240 -13.70 -15.94 34.94
CA LEU A 240 -13.86 -14.53 34.57
C LEU A 240 -12.54 -13.80 34.84
N ILE A 241 -11.86 -13.42 33.77
CA ILE A 241 -10.48 -12.93 33.80
C ILE A 241 -10.49 -11.40 33.80
N TYR A 242 -9.77 -10.80 34.75
CA TYR A 242 -9.61 -9.36 34.90
C TYR A 242 -8.13 -9.00 34.78
N ASN A 243 -7.76 -8.25 33.76
CA ASN A 243 -6.42 -7.68 33.60
C ASN A 243 -6.22 -6.52 34.58
N ASP A 244 -7.26 -5.72 34.78
CA ASP A 244 -7.35 -4.71 35.82
C ASP A 244 -8.77 -4.65 36.42
N ARG A 245 -8.97 -3.74 37.38
CA ARG A 245 -10.29 -3.47 37.99
C ARG A 245 -10.81 -2.09 37.63
N ASN A 246 -10.39 -1.57 36.48
CA ASN A 246 -10.85 -0.29 35.99
C ASN A 246 -12.28 -0.42 35.44
N ASP A 247 -12.97 0.72 35.40
CA ASP A 247 -14.27 0.79 34.77
C ASP A 247 -14.15 0.58 33.27
N LYS A 248 -15.11 -0.18 32.73
CA LYS A 248 -15.34 -0.28 31.29
C LYS A 248 -16.56 0.52 30.92
N PHE A 249 -16.54 1.04 29.69
CA PHE A 249 -17.52 1.99 29.20
C PHE A 249 -18.34 1.39 28.09
N LYS A 250 -19.65 1.46 28.23
CA LYS A 250 -20.55 1.30 27.09
C LYS A 250 -20.83 2.68 26.51
N VAL A 251 -20.55 2.87 25.23
CA VAL A 251 -20.64 4.18 24.59
C VAL A 251 -21.44 4.15 23.29
N ALA A 252 -22.04 5.30 22.98
CA ALA A 252 -22.51 5.65 21.65
C ALA A 252 -21.90 6.99 21.26
N TYR A 253 -21.69 7.24 19.97
CA TYR A 253 -21.21 8.52 19.50
C TYR A 253 -21.98 8.99 18.28
N VAL A 254 -22.07 10.30 18.11
CA VAL A 254 -22.47 10.98 16.87
C VAL A 254 -21.24 11.53 16.18
N ARG A 255 -21.29 11.71 14.85
CA ARG A 255 -20.13 12.16 14.06
C ARG A 255 -20.55 13.11 12.94
N THR A 256 -19.80 14.20 12.77
CA THR A 256 -19.88 15.05 11.57
C THR A 256 -18.50 15.16 10.89
N PRO A 257 -18.40 14.92 9.58
CA PRO A 257 -17.14 15.16 8.86
C PRO A 257 -16.86 16.67 8.78
N ILE A 258 -15.59 17.07 8.86
CA ILE A 258 -15.18 18.47 8.71
C ILE A 258 -14.87 18.69 7.24
N ILE A 259 -15.82 19.26 6.49
CA ILE A 259 -15.69 19.48 5.04
C ILE A 259 -15.71 20.98 4.70
N PRO A 260 -15.00 21.42 3.64
CA PRO A 260 -15.05 22.80 3.20
C PRO A 260 -16.44 23.15 2.66
N SER A 261 -16.88 24.39 2.89
CA SER A 261 -18.10 24.90 2.25
C SER A 261 -17.86 25.21 0.78
N GLU A 262 -18.95 25.41 0.04
CA GLU A 262 -18.92 25.91 -1.34
C GLU A 262 -18.21 27.27 -1.42
N GLU A 263 -18.41 28.15 -0.44
CA GLU A 263 -17.70 29.44 -0.34
C GLU A 263 -16.17 29.24 -0.27
N THR A 264 -15.70 28.31 0.57
CA THR A 264 -14.26 27.99 0.70
C THR A 264 -13.70 27.39 -0.60
N GLN A 265 -14.45 26.49 -1.23
CA GLN A 265 -14.08 25.89 -2.53
C GLN A 265 -13.96 26.97 -3.61
N ASN A 266 -14.97 27.83 -3.75
CA ASN A 266 -15.00 28.88 -4.76
C ASN A 266 -13.87 29.90 -4.57
N LEU A 267 -13.62 30.35 -3.34
CA LEU A 267 -12.53 31.29 -3.06
C LEU A 267 -11.15 30.72 -3.44
N LEU A 268 -10.92 29.43 -3.19
CA LEU A 268 -9.67 28.78 -3.58
C LEU A 268 -9.61 28.58 -5.10
N ASN A 269 -10.71 28.15 -5.73
CA ASN A 269 -10.79 27.99 -7.17
C ASN A 269 -10.52 29.32 -7.89
N ASP A 270 -11.14 30.42 -7.47
CA ASP A 270 -10.94 31.76 -8.03
C ASP A 270 -9.47 32.18 -7.94
N LYS A 271 -8.85 31.96 -6.79
CA LYS A 271 -7.41 32.24 -6.58
C LYS A 271 -6.51 31.46 -7.53
N ILE A 272 -6.85 30.20 -7.81
CA ILE A 272 -6.08 29.34 -8.72
C ILE A 272 -6.33 29.75 -10.18
N ASN A 273 -7.55 30.10 -10.54
CA ASN A 273 -7.87 30.63 -11.87
C ASN A 273 -7.14 31.95 -12.13
N ASP A 274 -7.06 32.85 -11.14
CA ASP A 274 -6.27 34.07 -11.23
C ASP A 274 -4.79 33.77 -11.47
N LEU A 275 -4.22 32.82 -10.72
CA LEU A 275 -2.84 32.37 -10.88
C LEU A 275 -2.58 31.83 -12.30
N VAL A 276 -3.47 30.97 -12.81
CA VAL A 276 -3.42 30.42 -14.17
C VAL A 276 -3.59 31.51 -15.23
N SER A 277 -4.43 32.51 -14.96
CA SER A 277 -4.69 33.59 -15.91
C SER A 277 -3.48 34.50 -16.13
N GLN A 278 -2.71 34.73 -15.07
CA GLN A 278 -1.56 35.64 -15.04
C GLN A 278 -0.25 34.98 -15.47
N ASN A 279 -0.18 33.64 -15.44
CA ASN A 279 1.05 32.87 -15.71
C ASN A 279 0.77 31.78 -16.74
N ARG A 280 1.07 32.05 -18.02
CA ARG A 280 0.71 31.17 -19.15
C ARG A 280 1.85 30.27 -19.63
N ASP A 281 3.09 30.59 -19.26
CA ASP A 281 4.26 29.76 -19.53
C ASP A 281 4.77 29.05 -18.27
N MET A 282 5.49 27.97 -18.48
CA MET A 282 6.00 27.08 -17.44
C MET A 282 6.90 27.76 -16.43
N ALA A 283 7.77 28.68 -16.85
CA ALA A 283 8.73 29.31 -15.96
C ALA A 283 8.03 30.29 -15.00
N ALA A 284 7.14 31.13 -15.55
CA ALA A 284 6.32 32.04 -14.77
C ALA A 284 5.41 31.28 -13.79
N MET A 285 4.70 30.26 -14.29
CA MET A 285 3.80 29.44 -13.47
C MET A 285 4.54 28.71 -12.35
N SER A 286 5.68 28.07 -12.65
CA SER A 286 6.48 27.37 -11.64
C SER A 286 6.92 28.32 -10.52
N THR A 287 7.32 29.54 -10.88
CA THR A 287 7.74 30.56 -9.91
C THR A 287 6.56 31.02 -9.05
N ALA A 288 5.44 31.39 -9.68
CA ALA A 288 4.26 31.91 -8.99
C ALA A 288 3.60 30.85 -8.08
N ALA A 289 3.47 29.62 -8.56
CA ALA A 289 2.95 28.50 -7.77
C ALA A 289 3.85 28.17 -6.57
N SER A 290 5.18 28.16 -6.77
CA SER A 290 6.13 27.91 -5.68
C SER A 290 6.08 28.99 -4.60
N ALA A 291 5.89 30.26 -4.99
CA ALA A 291 5.69 31.36 -4.04
C ALA A 291 4.42 31.19 -3.18
N MET A 292 3.45 30.41 -3.65
CA MET A 292 2.24 30.03 -2.93
C MET A 292 2.35 28.69 -2.18
N GLY A 293 3.53 28.05 -2.24
CA GLY A 293 3.79 26.74 -1.62
C GLY A 293 3.30 25.55 -2.43
N TYR A 294 2.90 25.73 -3.68
CA TYR A 294 2.43 24.66 -4.55
C TYR A 294 3.61 24.03 -5.30
N ASN A 295 3.76 22.72 -5.17
CA ASN A 295 4.85 21.98 -5.77
C ASN A 295 4.38 21.20 -7.00
N PHE A 296 5.19 21.24 -8.06
CA PHE A 296 4.91 20.51 -9.29
C PHE A 296 5.47 19.09 -9.27
N GLN A 297 4.63 18.14 -9.69
CA GLN A 297 4.98 16.75 -9.95
C GLN A 297 5.02 16.50 -11.46
N THR A 298 5.79 15.49 -11.89
CA THR A 298 5.88 15.08 -13.30
C THR A 298 5.17 13.75 -13.49
N SER A 299 4.33 13.62 -14.52
CA SER A 299 3.69 12.35 -14.88
C SER A 299 4.68 11.37 -15.54
N GLY A 300 4.30 10.10 -15.63
CA GLY A 300 4.90 9.22 -16.64
C GLY A 300 4.54 9.66 -18.07
N PRO A 301 5.10 9.00 -19.10
CA PRO A 301 4.67 9.21 -20.49
C PRO A 301 3.22 8.75 -20.66
N LEU A 302 2.34 9.66 -21.07
CA LEU A 302 0.92 9.44 -21.27
C LEU A 302 0.63 9.29 -22.76
N LYS A 303 -0.23 8.34 -23.12
CA LYS A 303 -0.76 8.15 -24.47
C LYS A 303 -2.08 8.88 -24.65
N ALA A 304 -2.44 9.15 -25.91
CA ALA A 304 -3.68 9.85 -26.25
C ALA A 304 -4.96 9.19 -25.72
N ASN A 305 -4.97 7.87 -25.51
CA ASN A 305 -6.13 7.11 -25.02
C ASN A 305 -6.03 6.74 -23.53
N ASP A 306 -4.98 7.18 -22.83
CA ASP A 306 -4.87 6.93 -21.39
C ASP A 306 -5.95 7.72 -20.64
N TYR A 307 -6.32 7.20 -19.47
CA TYR A 307 -7.37 7.75 -18.62
C TYR A 307 -6.87 8.07 -17.20
N SER A 308 -5.61 7.75 -16.89
CA SER A 308 -5.03 7.94 -15.55
C SER A 308 -3.79 8.82 -15.59
N VAL A 309 -3.66 9.73 -14.62
CA VAL A 309 -2.45 10.56 -14.47
C VAL A 309 -1.82 10.31 -13.11
N GLY A 310 -0.80 9.44 -13.07
CA GLY A 310 0.00 9.20 -11.85
C GLY A 310 -0.86 8.97 -10.60
N VAL A 311 -0.60 9.75 -9.55
CA VAL A 311 -1.31 9.68 -8.26
C VAL A 311 -2.71 10.29 -8.29
N LEU A 312 -3.06 11.07 -9.33
CA LEU A 312 -4.41 11.61 -9.51
C LEU A 312 -5.41 10.53 -9.89
N GLY A 313 -4.93 9.37 -10.37
CA GLY A 313 -5.76 8.23 -10.71
C GLY A 313 -6.62 8.46 -11.95
N SER A 314 -7.72 7.72 -12.04
CA SER A 314 -8.56 7.57 -13.23
C SER A 314 -9.89 8.34 -13.11
N ASP A 315 -9.83 9.67 -13.17
CA ASP A 315 -11.00 10.56 -13.11
C ASP A 315 -11.28 11.24 -14.46
N ASN A 316 -12.47 11.82 -14.64
CA ASN A 316 -12.79 12.66 -15.79
C ASN A 316 -11.78 13.81 -15.92
N SER A 317 -11.38 14.42 -14.80
CA SER A 317 -10.35 15.46 -14.79
C SER A 317 -9.01 14.96 -15.31
N SER A 318 -8.57 13.75 -14.92
CA SER A 318 -7.36 13.13 -15.47
C SER A 318 -7.47 12.93 -16.98
N ARG A 319 -8.65 12.51 -17.46
CA ARG A 319 -8.89 12.31 -18.88
C ARG A 319 -8.87 13.63 -19.65
N ASP A 320 -9.47 14.67 -19.11
CA ASP A 320 -9.54 15.97 -19.76
C ASP A 320 -8.19 16.68 -19.76
N MET A 321 -7.35 16.48 -18.73
CA MET A 321 -5.94 16.87 -18.75
C MET A 321 -5.18 16.21 -19.92
N ILE A 322 -5.37 14.90 -20.12
CA ILE A 322 -4.73 14.16 -21.22
C ILE A 322 -5.25 14.65 -22.58
N LYS A 323 -6.55 14.90 -22.72
CA LYS A 323 -7.13 15.42 -23.97
C LYS A 323 -6.55 16.79 -24.31
N TRP A 324 -6.58 17.71 -23.35
CA TRP A 324 -5.97 19.04 -23.51
C TRP A 324 -4.51 18.91 -23.93
N ALA A 325 -3.75 18.04 -23.25
CA ALA A 325 -2.35 17.82 -23.57
C ALA A 325 -2.12 17.41 -25.02
N TYR A 326 -3.10 16.81 -25.70
CA TYR A 326 -3.06 16.31 -27.08
C TYR A 326 -3.79 17.21 -28.10
N GLU A 327 -4.31 18.36 -27.69
CA GLU A 327 -4.87 19.33 -28.63
C GLU A 327 -3.79 19.81 -29.62
N SER A 328 -4.24 20.22 -30.81
CA SER A 328 -3.35 20.51 -31.95
C SER A 328 -2.52 21.78 -31.76
N ASP A 329 -3.01 22.70 -30.95
CA ASP A 329 -2.42 24.00 -30.63
C ASP A 329 -1.61 24.00 -29.33
N THR A 330 -1.70 22.96 -28.50
CA THR A 330 -0.93 22.88 -27.25
C THR A 330 0.56 22.72 -27.49
N GLN A 331 1.35 23.59 -26.87
CA GLN A 331 2.81 23.64 -27.01
C GLN A 331 3.54 23.18 -25.75
N VAL A 332 4.77 22.70 -25.93
CA VAL A 332 5.66 22.39 -24.80
C VAL A 332 5.94 23.68 -24.01
N GLY A 333 5.77 23.63 -22.69
CA GLY A 333 5.91 24.78 -21.81
C GLY A 333 4.59 25.52 -21.55
N GLU A 334 3.50 25.14 -22.20
CA GLU A 334 2.20 25.77 -22.02
C GLU A 334 1.49 25.31 -20.75
N VAL A 335 0.77 26.24 -20.11
CA VAL A 335 -0.12 25.99 -18.98
C VAL A 335 -1.55 25.82 -19.48
N SER A 336 -2.25 24.77 -19.03
CA SER A 336 -3.65 24.57 -19.37
C SER A 336 -4.48 25.77 -18.92
N PRO A 337 -5.37 26.30 -19.79
CA PRO A 337 -6.25 27.39 -19.40
C PRO A 337 -7.32 26.94 -18.39
N THR A 338 -7.50 25.63 -18.21
CA THR A 338 -8.50 25.03 -17.33
C THR A 338 -7.84 24.56 -16.03
N VAL A 339 -8.46 24.92 -14.91
CA VAL A 339 -8.20 24.32 -13.61
C VAL A 339 -9.08 23.07 -13.47
N TYR A 340 -8.46 21.92 -13.18
CA TYR A 340 -9.19 20.65 -13.07
C TYR A 340 -9.54 20.37 -11.62
N SER A 341 -10.81 20.07 -11.32
CA SER A 341 -11.25 19.73 -9.97
C SER A 341 -11.41 18.22 -9.78
N TYR A 342 -11.16 17.75 -8.56
CA TYR A 342 -11.43 16.37 -8.18
C TYR A 342 -12.34 16.36 -6.96
N GLY A 343 -13.45 15.62 -7.07
CA GLY A 343 -14.44 15.49 -6.01
C GLY A 343 -14.11 14.38 -5.01
N ASP A 344 -14.46 14.62 -3.74
CA ASP A 344 -14.65 13.60 -2.73
C ASP A 344 -15.99 12.87 -3.00
N LYS A 345 -15.91 11.57 -3.29
CA LYS A 345 -17.08 10.77 -3.66
C LYS A 345 -17.98 10.39 -2.48
N VAL A 346 -17.52 10.63 -1.25
CA VAL A 346 -18.24 10.26 -0.03
C VAL A 346 -19.02 11.45 0.52
N ASN A 347 -18.38 12.61 0.57
CA ASN A 347 -18.93 13.84 1.16
C ASN A 347 -19.32 14.90 0.11
N TYR A 348 -19.12 14.61 -1.18
CA TYR A 348 -19.62 15.39 -2.32
C TYR A 348 -19.14 16.85 -2.36
N PHE A 349 -17.83 17.07 -2.22
CA PHE A 349 -17.18 18.38 -2.38
C PHE A 349 -15.90 18.26 -3.22
N ASP A 350 -15.44 19.33 -3.85
CA ASP A 350 -14.14 19.35 -4.53
C ASP A 350 -13.01 19.36 -3.49
N ASN A 351 -12.24 18.27 -3.43
CA ASN A 351 -11.19 18.11 -2.43
C ASN A 351 -9.81 18.59 -2.89
N LYS A 352 -9.63 18.83 -4.20
CA LYS A 352 -8.42 19.42 -4.75
C LYS A 352 -8.66 20.01 -6.13
N TYR A 353 -7.83 20.98 -6.46
CA TYR A 353 -7.70 21.57 -7.78
C TYR A 353 -6.31 21.27 -8.36
N VAL A 354 -6.22 21.13 -9.67
CA VAL A 354 -4.97 20.77 -10.35
C VAL A 354 -4.65 21.77 -11.45
N ILE A 355 -3.46 22.36 -11.34
CA ILE A 355 -2.84 23.17 -12.38
C ILE A 355 -1.99 22.24 -13.24
N THR A 356 -2.15 22.29 -14.57
CA THR A 356 -1.52 21.34 -15.49
C THR A 356 -0.71 22.07 -16.56
N LEU A 357 0.46 21.53 -16.91
CA LEU A 357 1.35 22.03 -17.94
C LEU A 357 1.83 20.90 -18.84
N LEU A 358 2.10 21.20 -20.11
CA LEU A 358 2.73 20.27 -21.03
C LEU A 358 4.26 20.36 -20.91
N LYS A 359 4.89 19.32 -20.36
CA LYS A 359 6.34 19.27 -20.13
C LYS A 359 7.13 18.86 -21.36
N SER A 360 6.66 17.85 -22.09
CA SER A 360 7.36 17.36 -23.28
C SER A 360 6.45 16.54 -24.18
N ILE A 361 6.75 16.54 -25.48
CA ILE A 361 6.15 15.68 -26.49
C ILE A 361 7.23 14.76 -27.04
N GLN A 362 7.01 13.45 -26.97
CA GLN A 362 7.82 12.45 -27.65
C GLN A 362 7.01 11.88 -28.83
N LYS A 363 7.40 12.24 -30.05
CA LYS A 363 6.84 11.66 -31.27
C LYS A 363 7.31 10.20 -31.46
N PRO A 364 6.60 9.39 -32.27
CA PRO A 364 7.11 8.08 -32.67
C PRO A 364 8.50 8.23 -33.31
N GLY A 365 9.44 7.37 -32.89
CA GLY A 365 10.83 7.45 -33.31
C GLY A 365 11.82 7.45 -32.14
N MET A 366 13.09 7.64 -32.48
CA MET A 366 14.19 7.69 -31.52
C MET A 366 13.99 8.87 -30.55
N PHE A 367 14.32 8.69 -29.28
CA PHE A 367 14.40 9.80 -28.31
C PHE A 367 15.43 10.84 -28.77
N SER A 368 15.24 12.11 -28.39
CA SER A 368 16.24 13.14 -28.65
C SER A 368 17.47 12.95 -27.77
N ALA A 369 18.64 13.40 -28.24
CA ALA A 369 19.85 13.40 -27.43
C ALA A 369 19.67 14.21 -26.14
N GLU A 370 18.95 15.32 -26.22
CA GLU A 370 18.69 16.21 -25.09
C GLU A 370 17.88 15.52 -23.99
N SER A 371 16.80 14.81 -24.34
CA SER A 371 15.98 14.12 -23.34
C SER A 371 16.72 12.96 -22.67
N MET A 372 17.70 12.37 -23.37
CA MET A 372 18.49 11.25 -22.87
C MET A 372 19.84 11.65 -22.28
N ARG A 373 20.24 12.92 -22.35
CA ARG A 373 21.57 13.39 -21.90
C ARG A 373 21.84 13.06 -20.44
N ASN A 374 20.92 13.40 -19.54
CA ASN A 374 21.05 13.10 -18.10
C ASN A 374 21.22 11.60 -17.80
N THR A 375 20.77 10.73 -18.71
CA THR A 375 20.85 9.27 -18.57
C THR A 375 22.10 8.69 -19.24
N LEU A 376 22.50 9.23 -20.38
CA LEU A 376 23.48 8.61 -21.28
C LEU A 376 24.82 9.33 -21.34
N GLU A 377 24.91 10.58 -20.91
CA GLU A 377 26.14 11.39 -21.00
C GLU A 377 27.34 10.71 -20.33
N SER A 378 27.17 10.23 -19.10
CA SER A 378 28.21 9.48 -18.39
C SER A 378 28.59 8.18 -19.10
N THR A 379 27.61 7.50 -19.70
CA THR A 379 27.84 6.26 -20.45
C THR A 379 28.65 6.52 -21.71
N VAL A 380 28.29 7.53 -22.50
CA VAL A 380 29.01 7.91 -23.72
C VAL A 380 30.40 8.44 -23.39
N ALA A 381 30.55 9.25 -22.33
CA ALA A 381 31.85 9.71 -21.86
C ALA A 381 32.77 8.52 -21.50
N ASN A 382 32.24 7.52 -20.78
CA ASN A 382 32.99 6.32 -20.43
C ASN A 382 33.42 5.52 -21.67
N ILE A 383 32.57 5.42 -22.70
CA ILE A 383 32.94 4.77 -23.97
C ILE A 383 34.11 5.48 -24.64
N LYS A 384 34.10 6.82 -24.71
CA LYS A 384 35.22 7.59 -25.28
C LYS A 384 36.52 7.39 -24.50
N LYS A 385 36.45 7.39 -23.17
CA LYS A 385 37.60 7.06 -22.31
C LYS A 385 38.10 5.64 -22.59
N ALA A 386 37.19 4.69 -22.72
CA ALA A 386 37.49 3.30 -23.00
C ALA A 386 38.18 3.11 -24.36
N GLU A 387 37.72 3.81 -25.40
CA GLU A 387 38.35 3.80 -26.72
C GLU A 387 39.78 4.35 -26.69
N SER A 388 40.03 5.42 -25.92
CA SER A 388 41.38 5.95 -25.69
C SER A 388 42.29 4.94 -24.98
N ILE A 389 41.78 4.29 -23.93
CA ILE A 389 42.50 3.21 -23.23
C ILE A 389 42.85 2.11 -24.22
N ILE A 390 41.84 1.54 -24.91
CA ILE A 390 42.02 0.44 -25.88
C ILE A 390 43.01 0.79 -26.98
N GLY A 391 42.93 2.00 -27.55
CA GLY A 391 43.84 2.44 -28.61
C GLY A 391 45.31 2.51 -28.18
N SER A 392 45.57 2.52 -26.87
CA SER A 392 46.91 2.57 -26.31
C SER A 392 47.33 1.26 -25.61
N LEU A 393 46.50 0.22 -25.68
CA LEU A 393 46.81 -1.11 -25.16
C LEU A 393 47.51 -1.98 -26.20
N GLY A 394 48.46 -2.78 -25.74
CA GLY A 394 49.01 -3.92 -26.48
C GLY A 394 48.31 -5.23 -26.08
N SER A 395 48.85 -6.36 -26.51
CA SER A 395 48.39 -7.69 -26.14
C SER A 395 48.97 -8.22 -24.82
N ASP A 396 49.93 -7.52 -24.22
CA ASP A 396 50.59 -7.93 -22.97
C ASP A 396 49.82 -7.42 -21.75
N LEU A 397 49.29 -8.36 -20.96
CA LEU A 397 48.54 -8.07 -19.73
C LEU A 397 49.41 -7.41 -18.65
N SER A 398 50.67 -7.83 -18.48
CA SER A 398 51.56 -7.26 -17.46
C SER A 398 51.93 -5.82 -17.79
N ALA A 399 52.17 -5.53 -19.08
CA ALA A 399 52.41 -4.16 -19.54
C ALA A 399 51.17 -3.27 -19.34
N ALA A 400 49.98 -3.77 -19.65
CA ALA A 400 48.72 -3.06 -19.43
C ALA A 400 48.48 -2.76 -17.94
N ALA A 401 48.66 -3.77 -17.08
CA ALA A 401 48.55 -3.66 -15.63
C ALA A 401 49.48 -2.58 -15.08
N THR A 402 50.76 -2.62 -15.46
CA THR A 402 51.77 -1.64 -15.02
C THR A 402 51.43 -0.23 -15.47
N LYS A 403 51.02 -0.05 -16.73
CA LYS A 403 50.72 1.26 -17.31
C LYS A 403 49.58 1.99 -16.59
N TYR A 404 48.57 1.25 -16.15
CA TYR A 404 47.35 1.81 -15.54
C TYR A 404 47.25 1.59 -14.03
N GLY A 405 48.31 1.08 -13.38
CA GLY A 405 48.29 0.75 -11.95
C GLY A 405 47.22 -0.29 -11.60
N ALA A 406 46.93 -1.21 -12.53
CA ALA A 406 45.98 -2.30 -12.36
C ALA A 406 46.72 -3.61 -12.04
N GLU A 407 45.97 -4.67 -11.71
CA GLU A 407 46.50 -5.99 -11.44
C GLU A 407 46.09 -7.00 -12.52
N VAL A 408 46.99 -7.96 -12.79
CA VAL A 408 46.65 -9.14 -13.59
C VAL A 408 45.96 -10.14 -12.66
N SER A 409 44.69 -10.42 -12.95
CA SER A 409 43.83 -11.31 -12.15
C SER A 409 43.37 -12.49 -12.99
N THR A 410 42.85 -13.53 -12.33
CA THR A 410 42.28 -14.72 -13.01
C THR A 410 40.79 -14.86 -12.71
N ALA A 411 40.08 -15.43 -13.68
CA ALA A 411 38.70 -15.84 -13.54
C ALA A 411 38.57 -17.29 -14.00
N ASP A 412 38.15 -18.15 -13.07
CA ASP A 412 38.08 -19.59 -13.28
C ASP A 412 36.66 -20.07 -13.54
N ASN A 413 36.54 -21.16 -14.30
CA ASN A 413 35.28 -21.85 -14.60
C ASN A 413 34.19 -20.94 -15.19
N VAL A 414 34.57 -19.95 -16.00
CA VAL A 414 33.63 -19.08 -16.69
C VAL A 414 32.92 -19.88 -17.79
N SER A 415 31.58 -19.82 -17.80
CA SER A 415 30.73 -20.43 -18.82
C SER A 415 30.16 -19.39 -19.77
N MET A 416 29.89 -19.77 -21.04
CA MET A 416 29.40 -18.83 -22.06
C MET A 416 28.01 -18.26 -21.72
N GLY A 417 27.20 -19.01 -20.95
CA GLY A 417 25.88 -18.57 -20.48
C GLY A 417 25.89 -17.87 -19.12
N ALA A 418 27.06 -17.64 -18.51
CA ALA A 418 27.14 -16.95 -17.22
C ALA A 418 26.66 -15.50 -17.35
N SER A 419 25.96 -15.00 -16.33
CA SER A 419 25.59 -13.57 -16.20
C SER A 419 26.43 -12.84 -15.14
N PHE A 420 27.37 -13.56 -14.54
CA PHE A 420 28.23 -13.08 -13.46
C PHE A 420 29.55 -13.84 -13.51
N ILE A 421 30.67 -13.11 -13.38
CA ILE A 421 32.00 -13.69 -13.23
C ILE A 421 32.51 -13.37 -11.82
N PRO A 422 32.90 -14.38 -11.00
CA PRO A 422 33.51 -14.14 -9.70
C PRO A 422 34.71 -13.18 -9.79
N GLY A 423 34.76 -12.18 -8.91
CA GLY A 423 35.81 -11.14 -8.87
C GLY A 423 35.65 -10.00 -9.88
N ILE A 424 34.92 -10.19 -10.97
CA ILE A 424 34.67 -9.16 -12.00
C ILE A 424 33.27 -8.53 -11.86
N GLY A 425 32.23 -9.35 -11.63
CA GLY A 425 30.84 -8.92 -11.62
C GLY A 425 30.06 -9.28 -12.90
N SER A 426 28.99 -8.53 -13.18
CA SER A 426 28.12 -8.74 -14.35
C SER A 426 28.66 -8.05 -15.60
N GLU A 427 29.38 -8.80 -16.42
CA GLU A 427 30.14 -8.28 -17.57
C GLU A 427 29.91 -9.13 -18.83
N ASN A 428 28.68 -9.14 -19.36
CA ASN A 428 28.30 -10.02 -20.48
C ASN A 428 29.13 -9.79 -21.75
N LYS A 429 29.53 -8.53 -22.05
CA LYS A 429 30.42 -8.21 -23.17
C LYS A 429 31.82 -8.80 -22.99
N VAL A 430 32.32 -8.82 -21.75
CA VAL A 430 33.64 -9.40 -21.41
C VAL A 430 33.63 -10.91 -21.58
N ILE A 431 32.58 -11.59 -21.10
CA ILE A 431 32.38 -13.03 -21.31
C ILE A 431 32.37 -13.34 -22.81
N ALA A 432 31.52 -12.66 -23.58
CA ALA A 432 31.41 -12.88 -25.01
C ALA A 432 32.75 -12.67 -25.74
N LYS A 433 33.50 -11.60 -25.40
CA LYS A 433 34.81 -11.35 -26.00
C LYS A 433 35.81 -12.43 -25.63
N ALA A 434 35.91 -12.80 -24.35
CA ALA A 434 36.86 -13.82 -23.89
C ALA A 434 36.61 -15.17 -24.59
N PHE A 435 35.36 -15.58 -24.76
CA PHE A 435 35.04 -16.80 -25.51
C PHE A 435 35.34 -16.69 -27.02
N ALA A 436 35.35 -15.48 -27.60
CA ALA A 436 35.73 -15.25 -28.99
C ALA A 436 37.25 -15.12 -29.21
N THR A 437 38.04 -14.88 -28.17
CA THR A 437 39.50 -14.73 -28.24
C THR A 437 40.20 -16.08 -28.17
N ASP A 438 41.16 -16.39 -29.05
CA ASP A 438 41.89 -17.67 -29.01
C ASP A 438 42.60 -17.93 -27.68
N VAL A 439 42.80 -19.21 -27.35
CA VAL A 439 43.53 -19.62 -26.14
C VAL A 439 44.96 -19.07 -26.21
N ASN A 440 45.43 -18.47 -25.12
CA ASN A 440 46.68 -17.71 -24.99
C ASN A 440 46.77 -16.44 -25.88
N GLY A 441 45.71 -16.11 -26.62
CA GLY A 441 45.55 -14.81 -27.26
C GLY A 441 45.08 -13.77 -26.25
N ALA A 442 45.19 -12.49 -26.61
CA ALA A 442 44.68 -11.39 -25.80
C ALA A 442 43.75 -10.50 -26.63
N SER A 443 42.69 -9.97 -26.01
CA SER A 443 41.81 -9.01 -26.66
C SER A 443 41.21 -8.02 -25.67
N ALA A 444 41.12 -6.77 -26.08
CA ALA A 444 40.48 -5.74 -25.31
C ALA A 444 38.96 -5.68 -25.60
N VAL A 445 38.17 -5.27 -24.60
CA VAL A 445 36.73 -5.04 -24.69
C VAL A 445 36.28 -4.00 -23.69
N ILE A 446 35.30 -3.19 -24.09
CA ILE A 446 34.62 -2.23 -23.21
C ILE A 446 33.55 -2.99 -22.41
N GLY A 447 33.78 -3.13 -21.11
CA GLY A 447 32.80 -3.65 -20.15
C GLY A 447 31.89 -2.56 -19.59
N SER A 448 30.99 -2.93 -18.68
CA SER A 448 30.13 -2.00 -17.94
C SER A 448 30.88 -1.23 -16.86
N SER A 449 31.97 -1.80 -16.32
CA SER A 449 32.73 -1.22 -15.20
C SER A 449 34.17 -0.80 -15.55
N GLY A 450 34.57 -0.88 -16.82
CA GLY A 450 35.90 -0.52 -17.29
C GLY A 450 36.27 -1.19 -18.61
N VAL A 451 37.52 -0.98 -19.05
CA VAL A 451 38.12 -1.74 -20.15
C VAL A 451 38.74 -3.01 -19.59
N PHE A 452 38.49 -4.14 -20.27
CA PHE A 452 39.09 -5.42 -19.92
C PHE A 452 40.01 -5.87 -21.04
N LEU A 453 41.26 -6.18 -20.70
CA LEU A 453 42.16 -6.96 -21.55
C LEU A 453 42.11 -8.42 -21.07
N VAL A 454 41.46 -9.29 -21.84
CA VAL A 454 41.24 -10.70 -21.47
C VAL A 454 42.14 -11.63 -22.27
N SER A 455 42.63 -12.68 -21.62
CA SER A 455 43.41 -13.75 -22.23
C SER A 455 42.95 -15.13 -21.71
N PRO A 456 42.16 -15.88 -22.49
CA PRO A 456 41.75 -17.23 -22.11
C PRO A 456 42.95 -18.17 -21.99
N THR A 457 43.10 -18.85 -20.86
CA THR A 457 44.20 -19.79 -20.61
C THR A 457 43.82 -21.23 -20.96
N ASP A 458 42.54 -21.56 -20.89
CA ASP A 458 41.97 -22.77 -21.47
C ASP A 458 40.56 -22.51 -21.99
N LYS A 459 40.15 -23.29 -22.99
CA LYS A 459 38.74 -23.45 -23.33
C LYS A 459 38.40 -24.92 -23.36
N THR A 460 37.65 -25.38 -22.36
CA THR A 460 36.95 -26.66 -22.46
C THR A 460 35.78 -26.53 -23.44
N GLU A 461 35.86 -27.22 -24.58
CA GLU A 461 34.66 -27.48 -25.39
C GLU A 461 33.66 -28.23 -24.50
N GLY A 462 32.43 -27.74 -24.43
CA GLY A 462 31.36 -28.55 -23.86
C GLY A 462 31.25 -29.81 -24.70
N THR A 463 31.52 -30.97 -24.12
CA THR A 463 31.18 -32.25 -24.77
C THR A 463 29.73 -32.14 -25.20
N VAL A 464 29.47 -32.30 -26.50
CA VAL A 464 28.11 -32.30 -27.04
C VAL A 464 27.33 -33.29 -26.19
N ALA A 465 26.44 -32.80 -25.33
CA ALA A 465 25.54 -33.68 -24.59
C ALA A 465 24.83 -34.52 -25.64
N ASN A 466 25.07 -35.83 -25.57
CA ASN A 466 24.62 -36.86 -26.50
C ASN A 466 23.28 -36.43 -27.13
N ILE A 467 23.29 -35.94 -28.38
CA ILE A 467 22.12 -35.34 -29.05
C ILE A 467 20.86 -36.23 -28.90
N PRO A 468 20.98 -37.57 -28.93
CA PRO A 468 19.94 -38.51 -28.51
C PRO A 468 19.31 -38.28 -27.11
N GLN A 469 20.09 -38.06 -26.05
CA GLN A 469 19.58 -37.80 -24.69
C GLN A 469 18.82 -36.48 -24.59
N MET A 470 19.25 -35.43 -25.29
CA MET A 470 18.54 -34.16 -25.37
C MET A 470 17.19 -34.27 -26.10
N ARG A 471 17.10 -35.10 -27.15
CA ARG A 471 15.81 -35.41 -27.81
C ARG A 471 14.85 -36.16 -26.91
N GLN A 472 15.34 -37.08 -26.08
CA GLN A 472 14.52 -37.80 -25.08
C GLN A 472 14.00 -36.88 -23.96
N LEU A 473 14.78 -35.88 -23.55
CA LEU A 473 14.34 -34.90 -22.54
C LEU A 473 13.27 -33.95 -23.10
N LYS A 474 13.38 -33.51 -24.37
CA LYS A 474 12.34 -32.69 -25.01
C LYS A 474 11.02 -33.43 -25.26
N THR A 475 11.04 -34.74 -25.47
CA THR A 475 9.81 -35.56 -25.62
C THR A 475 9.13 -35.89 -24.28
N ARG A 476 9.81 -35.68 -23.15
CA ARG A 476 9.22 -35.81 -21.81
C ARG A 476 8.56 -34.53 -21.29
N SER A 477 8.82 -33.38 -21.89
CA SER A 477 8.17 -32.10 -21.54
C SER A 477 6.87 -31.84 -22.31
N SER A 478 6.43 -32.78 -23.16
CA SER A 478 5.19 -32.71 -23.94
C SER A 478 4.24 -33.88 -23.64
N ARG A 479 4.17 -34.31 -22.38
CA ARG A 479 3.07 -35.13 -21.85
C ARG A 479 2.48 -34.48 -20.63
#